data_AF-A0A2N1R8H1-F1
#
_entry.id   AF-A0A2N1R8H1-F1
#
_cell.length_a   1.000
_cell.length_b   1.000
_cell.length_c   1.000
_cell.angle_alpha   90.00
_cell.angle_beta   90.00
_cell.angle_gamma   90.00
#
_symmetry.space_group_name_H-M   'P 1'
#
loop_
_entity.id
_entity.type
_entity.pdbx_description
1 polymer ?
#
loop_
_entity_poly.entity_id
_entity_poly.type
_entity_poly.pdbx_seq_one_letter_code
_entity_poly.pdbx_strand_id
1 'polypeptide(L)'
;MPVKAMDLFDAYTKNMLPSDLGFIVSSYFSAHSAYSRYEIVSYNNVKSIYPADNGLTFQTDGKKLHILIEPSNYPKKGEEPYVRSSTEMIPQRFSELELHTCKNQTKIYWGKAALMSYTSFTIMKPMGVNFSFIFYSLPDVYDSMTLFFEKTFNKEAGVPMADAKKVAKAIGLKVKESMSWEYSS
;
A
#
# COMPACT_ATOMS: atom_id res chain seq x y z
N MET A 1 -6.02 -19.71 -15.50
CA MET A 1 -6.62 -18.59 -14.74
C MET A 1 -5.74 -17.37 -14.94
N PRO A 2 -6.30 -16.17 -15.14
CA PRO A 2 -5.49 -14.96 -15.28
C PRO A 2 -4.68 -14.70 -14.01
N VAL A 3 -3.44 -14.22 -14.16
CA VAL A 3 -2.56 -13.88 -13.04
C VAL A 3 -3.15 -12.65 -12.35
N LYS A 4 -3.56 -12.78 -11.08
CA LYS A 4 -4.19 -11.67 -10.33
C LYS A 4 -3.19 -10.71 -9.71
N ALA A 5 -2.07 -11.24 -9.24
CA ALA A 5 -0.98 -10.46 -8.67
C ALA A 5 0.36 -11.17 -8.90
N MET A 6 1.44 -10.39 -8.93
CA MET A 6 2.80 -10.87 -9.12
C MET A 6 3.78 -9.97 -8.38
N ASP A 7 4.94 -10.50 -7.99
CA ASP A 7 6.03 -9.64 -7.48
C ASP A 7 6.38 -8.59 -8.54
N LEU A 8 6.50 -7.33 -8.13
CA LEU A 8 6.66 -6.18 -9.01
C LEU A 8 7.95 -6.27 -9.84
N PHE A 9 9.06 -6.70 -9.23
CA PHE A 9 10.37 -6.73 -9.87
C PHE A 9 10.52 -7.96 -10.77
N ASP A 10 9.90 -9.08 -10.39
CA ASP A 10 9.76 -10.23 -11.28
C ASP A 10 8.90 -9.90 -12.51
N ALA A 11 7.79 -9.19 -12.31
CA ALA A 11 6.91 -8.75 -13.40
C ALA A 11 7.64 -7.79 -14.34
N TYR A 12 8.46 -6.87 -13.82
CA TYR A 12 9.32 -6.02 -14.64
C TYR A 12 10.30 -6.84 -15.49
N THR A 13 11.04 -7.77 -14.86
CA THR A 13 12.04 -8.61 -15.54
C THR A 13 11.42 -9.47 -16.65
N LYS A 14 10.16 -9.88 -16.47
CA LYS A 14 9.41 -10.69 -17.45
C LYS A 14 8.60 -9.86 -18.45
N ASN A 15 8.71 -8.53 -18.44
CA ASN A 15 7.91 -7.62 -19.27
C ASN A 15 6.39 -7.84 -19.12
N MET A 16 5.94 -8.11 -17.90
CA MET A 16 4.54 -8.35 -17.56
C MET A 16 3.88 -7.16 -16.86
N LEU A 17 4.55 -6.01 -16.69
CA LEU A 17 3.91 -4.84 -16.08
C LEU A 17 2.89 -4.23 -17.03
N PRO A 18 1.66 -3.97 -16.57
CA PRO A 18 0.68 -3.26 -17.38
C PRO A 18 1.07 -1.79 -17.52
N SER A 19 0.86 -1.22 -18.70
CA SER A 19 1.01 0.23 -18.91
C SER A 19 -0.16 1.03 -18.34
N ASP A 20 -1.31 0.39 -18.15
CA ASP A 20 -2.57 1.03 -17.78
C ASP A 20 -3.23 0.35 -16.58
N LEU A 21 -3.89 1.17 -15.75
CA LEU A 21 -4.75 0.76 -14.63
C LEU A 21 -4.09 -0.22 -13.63
N GLY A 22 -2.78 -0.16 -13.43
CA GLY A 22 -2.09 -1.03 -12.48
C GLY A 22 -2.25 -0.56 -11.02
N PHE A 23 -2.28 -1.52 -10.09
CA PHE A 23 -2.23 -1.26 -8.65
C PHE A 23 -1.00 -1.91 -8.04
N ILE A 24 -0.14 -1.13 -7.40
CA ILE A 24 1.04 -1.63 -6.68
C ILE A 24 0.75 -1.57 -5.20
N VAL A 25 1.05 -2.64 -4.48
CA VAL A 25 1.03 -2.66 -3.01
C VAL A 25 2.42 -2.98 -2.51
N SER A 26 3.01 -2.04 -1.80
CA SER A 26 4.31 -2.18 -1.14
C SER A 26 4.12 -2.24 0.37
N SER A 27 4.91 -3.08 1.05
CA SER A 27 4.93 -3.20 2.51
C SER A 27 6.30 -2.86 3.08
N TYR A 28 6.28 -2.30 4.28
CA TYR A 28 7.48 -1.95 5.05
C TYR A 28 7.28 -2.36 6.50
N PHE A 29 8.01 -3.39 6.92
CA PHE A 29 7.94 -3.97 8.26
C PHE A 29 9.10 -3.50 9.13
N SER A 30 8.80 -3.25 10.41
CA SER A 30 9.83 -3.05 11.42
C SER A 30 10.52 -4.39 11.74
N ALA A 31 11.84 -4.40 11.80
CA ALA A 31 12.60 -5.61 12.13
C ALA A 31 12.42 -6.09 13.59
N HIS A 32 11.91 -5.21 14.46
CA HIS A 32 11.88 -5.44 15.91
C HIS A 32 10.48 -5.32 16.52
N SER A 33 9.45 -5.10 15.71
CA SER A 33 8.07 -4.95 16.19
C SER A 33 7.06 -5.28 15.09
N ALA A 34 5.80 -5.46 15.47
CA ALA A 34 4.68 -5.60 14.53
C ALA A 34 4.25 -4.27 13.88
N TYR A 35 5.09 -3.22 13.96
CA TYR A 35 4.86 -1.96 13.26
C TYR A 35 5.05 -2.16 11.76
N SER A 36 4.01 -1.78 11.00
CA SER A 36 3.95 -2.05 9.57
C SER A 36 3.37 -0.86 8.83
N ARG A 37 3.93 -0.55 7.66
CA ARG A 37 3.39 0.43 6.73
C ARG A 37 3.09 -0.24 5.41
N TYR A 38 2.04 0.22 4.75
CA TYR A 38 1.74 -0.16 3.38
C TYR A 38 1.56 1.09 2.54
N GLU A 39 2.03 1.04 1.31
CA GLU A 39 1.76 2.04 0.27
C GLU A 39 1.01 1.34 -0.86
N ILE A 40 -0.14 1.89 -1.22
CA ILE A 40 -0.88 1.49 -2.42
C ILE A 40 -0.67 2.58 -3.44
N VAL A 41 -0.21 2.23 -4.64
CA VAL A 41 -0.10 3.15 -5.76
C VAL A 41 -0.97 2.67 -6.90
N SER A 42 -1.93 3.48 -7.34
CA SER A 42 -2.60 3.24 -8.62
C SER A 42 -2.04 4.18 -9.67
N TYR A 43 -1.91 3.69 -10.89
CA TYR A 43 -1.36 4.46 -12.00
C TYR A 43 -2.11 4.15 -13.30
N ASN A 44 -1.94 5.03 -14.27
CA ASN A 44 -2.50 4.86 -15.61
C ASN A 44 -1.59 5.51 -16.66
N ASN A 45 -1.71 5.14 -17.95
CA ASN A 45 -1.01 5.79 -19.07
C ASN A 45 0.52 5.92 -18.85
N VAL A 46 1.17 4.82 -18.47
CA VAL A 46 2.62 4.81 -18.19
C VAL A 46 3.41 5.09 -19.47
N LYS A 47 4.21 6.17 -19.48
CA LYS A 47 5.08 6.51 -20.62
C LYS A 47 6.32 5.62 -20.68
N SER A 48 6.93 5.37 -19.53
CA SER A 48 8.11 4.53 -19.41
C SER A 48 8.23 3.95 -18.00
N ILE A 49 8.84 2.77 -17.92
CA ILE A 49 9.22 2.12 -16.65
C ILE A 49 10.71 1.80 -16.77
N TYR A 50 11.50 2.25 -15.81
CA TYR A 50 12.94 2.03 -15.84
C TYR A 50 13.51 1.87 -14.43
N PRO A 51 14.61 1.11 -14.26
CA PRO A 51 15.30 1.01 -13.00
C PRO A 51 15.91 2.37 -12.62
N ALA A 52 15.75 2.74 -11.36
CA ALA A 52 16.51 3.78 -10.70
C ALA A 52 17.33 3.12 -9.57
N ASP A 53 18.42 3.74 -9.11
CA ASP A 53 19.45 3.12 -8.25
C ASP A 53 18.94 2.08 -7.24
N ASN A 54 17.87 2.40 -6.50
CA ASN A 54 17.28 1.53 -5.49
C ASN A 54 15.79 1.17 -5.72
N GLY A 55 15.29 1.21 -6.96
CA GLY A 55 13.87 0.93 -7.24
C GLY A 55 13.47 0.91 -8.73
N LEU A 56 12.16 0.90 -8.97
CA LEU A 56 11.57 1.04 -10.31
C LEU A 56 10.82 2.36 -10.39
N THR A 57 11.17 3.18 -11.38
CA THR A 57 10.49 4.46 -11.63
C THR A 57 9.46 4.29 -12.73
N PHE A 58 8.25 4.75 -12.44
CA PHE A 58 7.14 4.86 -13.37
C PHE A 58 7.03 6.31 -13.79
N GLN A 59 7.15 6.59 -15.08
CA GLN A 59 6.96 7.93 -15.63
C GLN A 59 5.47 8.13 -15.96
N THR A 60 4.69 8.37 -14.92
CA THR A 60 3.29 8.77 -14.99
C THR A 60 2.82 9.35 -13.66
N ASP A 61 1.61 9.89 -13.66
CA ASP A 61 0.93 10.27 -12.43
C ASP A 61 0.47 9.01 -11.66
N GLY A 62 0.56 9.09 -10.34
CA GLY A 62 0.16 8.02 -9.44
C GLY A 62 -0.70 8.56 -8.31
N LYS A 63 -1.78 7.85 -7.96
CA LYS A 63 -2.50 8.07 -6.71
C LYS A 63 -1.88 7.17 -5.66
N LYS A 64 -1.61 7.71 -4.48
CA LYS A 64 -0.99 7.00 -3.36
C LYS A 64 -1.91 6.97 -2.16
N LEU A 65 -2.11 5.80 -1.57
CA LEU A 65 -2.80 5.63 -0.29
C LEU A 65 -1.87 4.96 0.69
N HIS A 66 -1.72 5.54 1.89
CA HIS A 66 -0.88 4.98 2.93
C HIS A 66 -1.72 4.30 4.01
N ILE A 67 -1.20 3.20 4.53
CA ILE A 67 -1.74 2.47 5.66
C ILE A 67 -0.63 2.32 6.69
N LEU A 68 -0.98 2.50 7.95
CA LEU A 68 -0.07 2.44 9.08
C LEU A 68 -0.68 1.54 10.16
N ILE A 69 0.09 0.57 10.64
CA ILE A 69 -0.29 -0.32 11.74
C ILE A 69 0.68 -0.11 12.90
N GLU A 70 0.13 0.32 14.03
CA GLU A 70 0.87 0.56 15.26
C GLU A 70 0.52 -0.50 16.31
N PRO A 71 1.49 -1.31 16.76
CA PRO A 71 1.24 -2.24 17.85
C PRO A 71 0.98 -1.50 19.17
N SER A 72 0.34 -2.19 20.10
CA SER A 72 -0.02 -1.64 21.41
C SER A 72 1.18 -1.25 22.28
N ASN A 73 2.40 -1.65 21.94
CA ASN A 73 3.63 -1.27 22.64
C ASN A 73 4.47 -0.22 21.88
N TYR A 74 3.96 0.35 20.78
CA TYR A 74 4.71 1.35 20.02
C TYR A 74 5.02 2.59 20.90
N PRO A 75 6.28 3.03 21.01
CA PRO A 75 6.66 4.09 21.94
C PRO A 75 6.23 5.50 21.49
N LYS A 76 6.11 5.75 20.18
CA LYS A 76 5.88 7.09 19.62
C LYS A 76 4.44 7.33 19.18
N LYS A 77 3.46 6.77 19.90
CA LYS A 77 2.02 6.90 19.56
C LYS A 77 1.49 8.33 19.60
N GLY A 78 2.15 9.22 20.36
CA GLY A 78 1.81 10.64 20.42
C GLY A 78 2.51 11.50 19.37
N GLU A 79 3.45 10.92 18.62
CA GLU A 79 4.19 11.61 17.57
C GLU A 79 3.44 11.50 16.25
N GLU A 80 3.24 12.65 15.59
CA GLU A 80 2.55 12.71 14.29
C GLU A 80 3.30 11.87 13.24
N PRO A 81 2.59 11.10 12.38
CA PRO A 81 3.26 10.16 11.48
C PRO A 81 4.23 10.81 10.48
N TYR A 82 3.98 12.06 10.07
CA TYR A 82 4.81 12.78 9.08
C TYR A 82 6.14 13.32 9.62
N VAL A 83 6.36 13.34 10.94
CA VAL A 83 7.62 13.82 11.55
C VAL A 83 8.50 12.68 12.09
N ARG A 84 8.03 11.44 11.98
CA ARG A 84 8.76 10.26 12.46
C ARG A 84 10.02 10.01 11.66
N SER A 85 10.85 9.07 12.13
CA SER A 85 12.02 8.61 11.39
C SER A 85 11.62 8.05 10.03
N SER A 86 12.50 8.15 9.04
CA SER A 86 12.24 7.73 7.65
C SER A 86 11.69 6.31 7.50
N THR A 87 12.07 5.39 8.39
CA THR A 87 11.62 4.00 8.43
C THR A 87 10.20 3.81 8.99
N GLU A 88 9.68 4.79 9.71
CA GLU A 88 8.39 4.76 10.41
C GLU A 88 7.41 5.82 9.88
N MET A 89 7.89 6.79 9.12
CA MET A 89 7.13 7.95 8.65
C MET A 89 6.10 7.58 7.57
N ILE A 90 4.93 8.22 7.59
CA ILE A 90 4.04 8.33 6.42
C ILE A 90 3.69 9.82 6.22
N PRO A 91 3.42 10.28 4.99
CA PRO A 91 3.31 11.73 4.69
C PRO A 91 1.98 12.36 5.14
N GLN A 92 1.29 11.77 6.12
CA GLN A 92 -0.05 12.17 6.57
C GLN A 92 -0.07 12.44 8.07
N ARG A 93 -0.90 13.39 8.50
CA ARG A 93 -1.21 13.67 9.90
C ARG A 93 -2.30 12.75 10.41
N PHE A 94 -2.42 12.58 11.72
CA PHE A 94 -3.54 11.83 12.30
C PHE A 94 -4.92 12.37 11.89
N SER A 95 -5.06 13.68 11.69
CA SER A 95 -6.31 14.30 11.21
C SER A 95 -6.73 13.86 9.81
N GLU A 96 -5.76 13.43 8.99
CA GLU A 96 -5.94 13.01 7.60
C GLU A 96 -6.12 11.49 7.47
N LEU A 97 -6.06 10.77 8.59
CA LEU A 97 -6.18 9.33 8.68
C LEU A 97 -7.50 8.95 9.34
N GLU A 98 -8.09 7.85 8.88
CA GLU A 98 -9.07 7.10 9.65
C GLU A 98 -8.36 6.21 10.66
N LEU A 99 -9.03 5.87 11.76
CA LEU A 99 -8.48 5.02 12.82
C LEU A 99 -9.45 3.89 13.18
N HIS A 100 -8.94 2.65 13.17
CA HIS A 100 -9.57 1.51 13.82
C HIS A 100 -8.70 0.99 14.96
N THR A 101 -9.26 0.84 16.15
CA THR A 101 -8.58 0.21 17.29
C THR A 101 -9.04 -1.24 17.42
N CYS A 102 -8.09 -2.16 17.31
CA CYS A 102 -8.34 -3.59 17.38
C CYS A 102 -8.52 -4.08 18.82
N LYS A 103 -9.04 -5.30 18.99
CA LYS A 103 -9.24 -5.91 20.32
C LYS A 103 -7.95 -6.00 21.17
N ASN A 104 -6.81 -6.22 20.52
CA ASN A 104 -5.50 -6.28 21.18
C ASN A 104 -4.81 -4.90 21.31
N GLN A 105 -5.57 -3.81 21.13
CA GLN A 105 -5.09 -2.42 21.19
C GLN A 105 -4.10 -2.02 20.08
N THR A 106 -3.92 -2.86 19.05
CA THR A 106 -3.25 -2.45 17.81
C THR A 106 -4.11 -1.43 17.10
N LYS A 107 -3.51 -0.34 16.63
CA LYS A 107 -4.19 0.71 15.88
C LYS A 107 -3.86 0.58 14.40
N ILE A 108 -4.89 0.66 13.57
CA ILE A 108 -4.74 0.66 12.11
C ILE A 108 -5.25 2.00 11.60
N TYR A 109 -4.39 2.69 10.88
CA TYR A 109 -4.67 3.95 10.24
C TYR A 109 -4.61 3.81 8.72
N TRP A 110 -5.49 4.50 8.01
CA TRP A 110 -5.42 4.59 6.55
C TRP A 110 -5.86 5.98 6.08
N GLY A 111 -5.31 6.43 4.95
CA GLY A 111 -5.64 7.74 4.38
C GLY A 111 -7.13 7.94 4.14
N LYS A 112 -7.66 9.10 4.52
CA LYS A 112 -9.01 9.55 4.14
C LYS A 112 -9.14 9.82 2.64
N ALA A 113 -8.06 10.32 2.06
CA ALA A 113 -7.93 10.62 0.63
C ALA A 113 -6.59 10.08 0.09
N ALA A 114 -6.57 9.84 -1.22
CA ALA A 114 -5.35 9.50 -1.94
C ALA A 114 -4.53 10.76 -2.21
N LEU A 115 -3.20 10.65 -2.11
CA LEU A 115 -2.25 11.69 -2.45
C LEU A 115 -1.82 11.54 -3.91
N MET A 116 -1.78 12.63 -4.66
CA MET A 116 -1.30 12.62 -6.04
C MET A 116 0.22 12.75 -6.08
N SER A 117 0.87 11.85 -6.82
CA SER A 117 2.25 11.99 -7.30
C SER A 117 2.19 12.36 -8.76
N TYR A 118 2.81 13.47 -9.14
CA TYR A 118 2.77 13.97 -10.51
C TYR A 118 4.06 13.62 -11.25
N THR A 119 3.95 13.45 -12.57
CA THR A 119 5.05 13.21 -13.53
C THR A 119 5.75 11.86 -13.39
N SER A 120 6.13 11.48 -12.18
CA SER A 120 6.72 10.17 -11.89
C SER A 120 6.56 9.77 -10.43
N PHE A 121 6.73 8.48 -10.19
CA PHE A 121 6.93 7.93 -8.85
C PHE A 121 7.89 6.74 -8.91
N THR A 122 8.59 6.49 -7.81
CA THR A 122 9.53 5.37 -7.68
C THR A 122 9.04 4.41 -6.60
N ILE A 123 8.96 3.12 -6.95
CA ILE A 123 8.74 2.04 -6.01
C ILE A 123 10.10 1.48 -5.62
N MET A 124 10.47 1.64 -4.36
CA MET A 124 11.74 1.16 -3.83
C MET A 124 11.78 -0.37 -3.87
N LYS A 125 12.98 -0.92 -4.15
CA LYS A 125 13.20 -2.36 -4.09
C LYS A 125 13.03 -2.83 -2.65
N PRO A 126 12.16 -3.83 -2.40
CA PRO A 126 11.98 -4.37 -1.07
C PRO A 126 13.29 -4.95 -0.53
N MET A 127 13.51 -4.78 0.78
CA MET A 127 14.65 -5.34 1.50
C MET A 127 14.14 -6.24 2.63
N GLY A 128 14.84 -7.35 2.88
CA GLY A 128 14.48 -8.30 3.92
C GLY A 128 13.11 -8.94 3.66
N VAL A 129 12.18 -8.77 4.62
CA VAL A 129 10.82 -9.34 4.57
C VAL A 129 9.79 -8.43 3.88
N ASN A 130 10.19 -7.22 3.48
CA ASN A 130 9.34 -6.31 2.72
C ASN A 130 9.01 -6.90 1.34
N PHE A 131 7.88 -6.51 0.77
CA PHE A 131 7.48 -6.93 -0.56
C PHE A 131 6.83 -5.79 -1.36
N SER A 132 6.80 -5.94 -2.68
CA SER A 132 6.05 -5.07 -3.59
C SER A 132 5.35 -5.95 -4.62
N PHE A 133 4.02 -5.96 -4.63
CA PHE A 133 3.21 -6.72 -5.59
C PHE A 133 2.52 -5.79 -6.57
N ILE A 134 2.52 -6.16 -7.85
CA ILE A 134 1.62 -5.61 -8.86
C ILE A 134 0.33 -6.44 -8.87
N PHE A 135 -0.81 -5.77 -8.80
CA PHE A 135 -2.15 -6.31 -8.99
C PHE A 135 -2.66 -5.84 -10.34
N TYR A 136 -3.12 -6.80 -11.15
CA TYR A 136 -3.63 -6.54 -12.50
C TYR A 136 -5.08 -6.07 -12.44
N SER A 137 -5.46 -5.15 -13.33
CA SER A 137 -6.83 -4.61 -13.42
C SER A 137 -7.82 -5.64 -13.96
N LEU A 138 -8.15 -6.61 -13.12
CA LEU A 138 -9.22 -7.58 -13.33
C LEU A 138 -10.48 -7.13 -12.58
N PRO A 139 -11.69 -7.61 -12.96
CA PRO A 139 -12.93 -7.22 -12.29
C PRO A 139 -12.94 -7.44 -10.77
N ASP A 140 -12.15 -8.39 -10.28
CA ASP A 140 -12.02 -8.79 -8.87
C ASP A 140 -10.73 -8.27 -8.20
N VAL A 141 -10.08 -7.25 -8.79
CA VAL A 141 -8.82 -6.68 -8.25
C VAL A 141 -8.99 -6.18 -6.81
N TYR A 142 -10.07 -5.47 -6.51
CA TYR A 142 -10.33 -4.93 -5.18
C TYR A 142 -10.61 -6.03 -4.14
N ASP A 143 -11.26 -7.12 -4.55
CA ASP A 143 -11.47 -8.29 -3.69
C ASP A 143 -10.14 -9.00 -3.42
N SER A 144 -9.29 -9.11 -4.45
CA SER A 144 -7.95 -9.68 -4.34
C SER A 144 -7.04 -8.87 -3.40
N MET A 145 -7.08 -7.54 -3.50
CA MET A 145 -6.38 -6.64 -2.59
C MET A 145 -6.95 -6.72 -1.16
N THR A 146 -8.27 -6.82 -1.02
CA THR A 146 -8.92 -6.97 0.30
C THR A 146 -8.46 -8.26 0.98
N LEU A 147 -8.48 -9.38 0.27
CA LEU A 147 -7.99 -10.66 0.78
C LEU A 147 -6.50 -10.61 1.12
N PHE A 148 -5.72 -9.88 0.33
CA PHE A 148 -4.30 -9.66 0.59
C PHE A 148 -4.07 -8.89 1.90
N PHE A 149 -4.78 -7.79 2.12
CA PHE A 149 -4.69 -7.02 3.36
C PHE A 149 -5.16 -7.83 4.57
N GLU A 150 -6.25 -8.58 4.44
CA GLU A 150 -6.74 -9.46 5.51
C GLU A 150 -5.64 -10.42 5.99
N LYS A 151 -4.99 -11.10 5.05
CA LYS A 151 -3.93 -12.07 5.35
C LYS A 151 -2.69 -11.42 5.93
N THR A 152 -2.23 -10.32 5.33
CA THR A 152 -0.99 -9.64 5.74
C THR A 152 -1.14 -8.93 7.08
N PHE A 153 -2.27 -8.29 7.35
CA PHE A 153 -2.53 -7.67 8.65
C PHE A 153 -2.54 -8.70 9.78
N ASN A 154 -3.15 -9.87 9.54
CA ASN A 154 -3.19 -10.90 10.57
C ASN A 154 -1.83 -11.57 10.79
N LYS A 155 -1.16 -12.01 9.71
CA LYS A 155 0.07 -12.79 9.82
C LYS A 155 1.30 -11.95 10.14
N GLU A 156 1.44 -10.79 9.51
CA GLU A 156 2.66 -9.97 9.60
C GLU A 156 2.53 -8.88 10.67
N ALA A 157 1.35 -8.26 10.81
CA ALA A 157 1.14 -7.13 11.72
C ALA A 157 0.44 -7.51 13.04
N GLY A 158 0.19 -8.80 13.28
CA GLY A 158 -0.39 -9.29 14.53
C GLY A 158 -1.81 -8.77 14.82
N VAL A 159 -2.56 -8.38 13.78
CA VAL A 159 -3.94 -7.90 13.92
C VAL A 159 -4.88 -9.10 14.14
N PRO A 160 -5.82 -9.05 15.10
CA PRO A 160 -6.82 -10.11 15.26
C PRO A 160 -7.64 -10.33 13.97
N MET A 161 -7.87 -11.58 13.58
CA MET A 161 -8.51 -11.92 12.30
C MET A 161 -9.86 -11.21 12.06
N ALA A 162 -10.67 -11.05 13.11
CA ALA A 162 -11.96 -10.36 13.02
C ALA A 162 -11.79 -8.87 12.66
N ASP A 163 -10.81 -8.20 13.26
CA ASP A 163 -10.47 -6.81 12.97
C ASP A 163 -9.81 -6.68 11.58
N ALA A 164 -8.91 -7.60 11.22
CA ALA A 164 -8.25 -7.64 9.93
C ALA A 164 -9.27 -7.71 8.78
N LYS A 165 -10.27 -8.60 8.87
CA LYS A 165 -11.37 -8.70 7.89
C LYS A 165 -12.16 -7.41 7.74
N LYS A 166 -12.54 -6.80 8.88
CA LYS A 166 -13.35 -5.59 8.91
C LYS A 166 -12.61 -4.42 8.26
N VAL A 167 -11.35 -4.21 8.66
CA VAL A 167 -10.52 -3.08 8.19
C VAL A 167 -10.09 -3.29 6.74
N ALA A 168 -9.70 -4.50 6.35
CA ALA A 168 -9.36 -4.80 4.96
C ALA A 168 -10.53 -4.49 4.02
N LYS A 169 -11.77 -4.82 4.40
CA LYS A 169 -12.96 -4.48 3.62
C LYS A 169 -13.18 -2.97 3.50
N ALA A 170 -12.98 -2.23 4.59
CA ALA A 170 -13.08 -0.77 4.57
C ALA A 170 -12.02 -0.13 3.66
N ILE A 171 -10.79 -0.63 3.71
CA ILE A 171 -9.68 -0.20 2.84
C ILE A 171 -9.97 -0.55 1.38
N GLY A 172 -10.46 -1.77 1.08
CA GLY A 172 -10.82 -2.17 -0.28
C GLY A 172 -11.88 -1.25 -0.92
N LEU A 173 -12.90 -0.87 -0.14
CA LEU A 173 -13.89 0.14 -0.57
C LEU A 173 -13.23 1.51 -0.79
N LYS A 174 -12.36 1.95 0.13
CA LYS A 174 -11.65 3.22 0.00
C LYS A 174 -10.77 3.26 -1.24
N VAL A 175 -10.07 2.17 -1.55
CA VAL A 175 -9.25 2.06 -2.76
C VAL A 175 -10.13 2.18 -4.01
N LYS A 176 -11.27 1.49 -4.05
CA LYS A 176 -12.21 1.59 -5.17
C LYS A 176 -12.72 3.02 -5.39
N GLU A 177 -13.06 3.73 -4.31
CA GLU A 177 -13.56 5.11 -4.36
C GLU A 177 -12.49 6.13 -4.75
N SER A 178 -11.31 6.05 -4.14
CA SER A 178 -10.30 7.13 -4.21
C SER A 178 -9.21 6.92 -5.25
N MET A 179 -8.93 5.66 -5.61
CA MET A 179 -7.78 5.28 -6.44
C MET A 179 -8.16 4.92 -7.87
N SER A 180 -9.44 4.96 -8.22
CA SER A 180 -9.90 4.79 -9.60
C SER A 180 -9.51 6.00 -10.46
N TRP A 181 -9.20 5.76 -11.72
CA TRP A 181 -8.89 6.80 -12.71
C TRP A 181 -10.12 7.01 -13.59
N GLU A 182 -10.58 8.25 -13.69
CA GLU A 182 -11.65 8.61 -14.62
C GLU A 182 -11.07 8.75 -16.02
N TYR A 183 -11.77 8.20 -17.02
CA TYR A 183 -11.43 8.36 -18.42
C TYR A 183 -11.62 9.84 -18.81
N SER A 184 -10.54 10.53 -19.16
CA SER A 184 -10.65 11.61 -20.15
C SER A 184 -10.29 10.98 -21.49
N SER A 185 -11.35 10.63 -22.25
CA SER A 185 -11.24 10.40 -23.68
C SER A 185 -11.07 11.72 -24.41
#